data_AF-A0A7W4GHM1-F1
#
_entry.id   AF-A0A7W4GHM1-F1
#
_cell.length_a   1.000
_cell.length_b   1.000
_cell.length_c   1.000
_cell.angle_alpha   90.00
_cell.angle_beta   90.00
_cell.angle_gamma   90.00
#
_symmetry.space_group_name_H-M   'P 1'
#
loop_
_entity.id
_entity.type
_entity.pdbx_description
1 polymer ?
#
loop_
_entity_poly.entity_id
_entity_poly.type
_entity_poly.pdbx_seq_one_letter_code
_entity_poly.pdbx_strand_id
1 'polypeptide(L)' 'TVLYYDDEMLLELKSVVISNCAVGHGGRVIIPTEIKEGKLIIAVLQGEVTVLNTLGERAAKNNMVA' A
#
# COMPACT_ATOMS: atom_id res chain seq x y z
N THR A 1 0.69 -9.17 0.61
CA THR A 1 0.44 -7.78 1.03
C THR A 1 0.25 -6.87 -0.17
N VAL A 2 -0.72 -5.96 -0.10
CA VAL A 2 -0.96 -4.90 -1.07
C VAL A 2 -0.55 -3.57 -0.44
N LEU A 3 0.31 -2.81 -1.12
CA LEU A 3 0.62 -1.42 -0.77
C LEU A 3 -0.26 -0.49 -1.60
N TYR A 4 -0.85 0.52 -0.96
CA TYR A 4 -1.78 1.42 -1.62
C TYR A 4 -1.84 2.80 -0.94
N TYR A 5 -2.36 3.78 -1.66
CA TYR A 5 -2.93 5.00 -1.08
C TYR A 5 -4.45 4.92 -1.12
N ASP A 6 -5.14 5.53 -0.16
CA ASP A 6 -6.57 5.79 -0.31
C ASP A 6 -6.75 6.86 -1.40
N ASP A 7 -7.75 6.70 -2.26
CA ASP A 7 -7.98 7.61 -3.39
C ASP A 7 -8.38 9.03 -2.97
N GLU A 8 -8.88 9.20 -1.75
CA GLU A 8 -9.17 10.50 -1.13
C GLU A 8 -7.96 11.14 -0.43
N MET A 9 -6.96 10.35 0.01
CA MET A 9 -5.83 10.83 0.81
C MET A 9 -4.49 10.19 0.36
N LEU A 10 -3.84 10.86 -0.57
CA LEU A 10 -2.60 10.39 -1.24
C LEU A 10 -1.31 10.57 -0.45
N LEU A 11 -1.40 10.89 0.85
CA LEU A 11 -0.23 11.28 1.66
C LEU A 11 0.26 10.16 2.60
N GLU A 12 -0.55 9.12 2.80
CA GLU A 12 -0.23 8.04 3.74
C GLU A 12 -0.15 6.70 3.00
N LEU A 13 1.06 6.14 2.90
CA LEU A 13 1.24 4.82 2.30
C LEU A 13 0.74 3.75 3.28
N LYS A 14 -0.28 2.99 2.86
CA LYS A 14 -0.90 1.94 3.66
C LYS A 14 -0.57 0.57 3.11
N SER A 15 -0.75 -0.45 3.95
CA SER A 15 -0.55 -1.85 3.58
C SER A 15 -1.64 -2.75 4.16
N VAL A 16 -2.04 -3.76 3.40
CA VAL A 16 -2.98 -4.79 3.86
C VAL A 16 -2.54 -6.18 3.42
N VAL A 17 -2.57 -7.14 4.35
CA VAL A 17 -2.34 -8.55 4.03
C VAL A 17 -3.65 -9.13 3.50
N ILE A 18 -3.58 -9.75 2.32
CA ILE A 18 -4.70 -10.48 1.72
C ILE A 18 -4.27 -11.92 1.50
N SER A 19 -5.22 -12.84 1.66
CA SER A 19 -5.02 -14.28 1.56
C SER A 19 -5.99 -14.89 0.55
N ASN A 20 -5.79 -16.17 0.21
CA ASN A 20 -6.67 -16.94 -0.69
C ASN A 20 -6.89 -16.26 -2.06
N CYS A 21 -5.90 -15.51 -2.54
CA CYS A 21 -6.01 -14.82 -3.83
C CYS A 21 -5.83 -15.80 -4.98
N ALA A 22 -6.63 -15.63 -6.03
CA ALA A 22 -6.40 -16.33 -7.28
C ALA A 22 -5.09 -15.83 -7.93
N VAL A 23 -4.38 -16.73 -8.61
CA VAL A 23 -3.15 -16.40 -9.34
C VAL A 23 -3.43 -16.57 -10.83
N GLY A 24 -3.25 -15.48 -11.57
CA GLY A 24 -3.42 -15.44 -13.02
C GLY A 24 -2.18 -15.89 -13.77
N HIS A 25 -2.18 -15.66 -15.07
CA HIS A 25 -1.07 -16.02 -15.94
C HIS A 25 0.24 -15.34 -15.53
N GLY A 26 1.35 -16.08 -15.61
CA GLY A 26 2.67 -15.56 -15.24
C GLY A 26 2.87 -15.32 -13.74
N GLY A 27 2.06 -15.93 -12.87
CA GLY A 27 2.21 -15.82 -11.42
C GLY A 27 1.68 -14.51 -10.81
N ARG A 28 0.96 -13.69 -11.60
CA ARG A 28 0.40 -12.42 -11.11
C ARG A 28 -0.79 -12.70 -10.20
N VAL A 29 -0.72 -12.17 -8.98
CA VAL A 29 -1.86 -12.22 -8.05
C VAL A 29 -3.01 -11.40 -8.60
N ILE A 30 -4.20 -11.98 -8.64
CA ILE A 30 -5.45 -11.30 -8.98
C ILE A 30 -5.99 -10.68 -7.69
N ILE A 31 -5.98 -9.35 -7.62
CA ILE A 31 -6.47 -8.61 -6.45
C ILE A 31 -8.01 -8.59 -6.47
N PRO A 32 -8.69 -9.00 -5.38
CA PRO A 32 -10.15 -8.92 -5.27
C PRO A 32 -10.66 -7.49 -5.45
N THR A 33 -11.89 -7.34 -5.95
CA THR A 33 -12.45 -6.02 -6.30
C THR A 33 -12.67 -5.15 -5.07
N GLU A 34 -13.14 -5.73 -3.98
CA GLU A 34 -13.30 -5.11 -2.67
C GLU A 34 -11.99 -4.55 -2.10
N ILE A 35 -10.85 -5.12 -2.50
CA ILE A 35 -9.55 -4.61 -2.11
C ILE A 35 -9.14 -3.45 -3.01
N LYS A 36 -9.48 -3.46 -4.30
CA LYS A 36 -9.10 -2.38 -5.24
C LYS A 36 -9.92 -1.10 -5.06
N GLU A 37 -11.18 -1.23 -4.65
CA GLU A 37 -12.08 -0.08 -4.53
C GLU A 37 -11.58 0.90 -3.45
N GLY A 38 -11.64 2.20 -3.77
CA GLY A 38 -11.13 3.28 -2.93
C GLY A 38 -9.60 3.36 -2.83
N LYS A 39 -8.86 2.53 -3.59
CA LYS A 39 -7.41 2.36 -3.38
C LYS A 39 -6.61 2.50 -4.67
N LEU A 40 -5.59 3.34 -4.63
CA LEU A 40 -4.54 3.41 -5.65
C LEU A 40 -3.47 2.38 -5.33
N ILE A 41 -3.52 1.24 -6.02
CA ILE A 41 -2.58 0.13 -5.80
C ILE A 41 -1.18 0.49 -6.30
N ILE A 42 -0.20 0.41 -5.40
CA ILE A 42 1.21 0.72 -5.67
C ILE A 42 2.01 -0.56 -5.95
N ALA A 43 1.87 -1.57 -5.10
CA ALA A 43 2.61 -2.82 -5.22
C ALA A 43 1.86 -4.00 -4.60
N VAL A 44 2.16 -5.21 -5.07
CA VAL A 44 1.73 -6.46 -4.45
C VAL A 44 2.98 -7.27 -4.11
N LEU A 45 3.11 -7.64 -2.83
CA LEU A 45 4.26 -8.34 -2.27
C LEU A 45 3.81 -9.67 -1.64
N GLN A 46 4.71 -10.64 -1.61
CA GLN A 46 4.48 -11.92 -0.94
C GLN A 46 4.78 -11.81 0.57
N GLY A 47 3.96 -12.44 1.40
CA GLY A 47 4.10 -12.42 2.86
C GLY A 47 3.61 -11.12 3.51
N GLU A 48 3.84 -11.01 4.81
CA GLU A 48 3.61 -9.80 5.60
C GLU A 48 4.84 -8.89 5.47
N VAL A 49 4.60 -7.58 5.32
CA VAL A 49 5.68 -6.60 5.21
C VAL A 49 5.45 -5.46 6.18
N THR A 50 6.54 -4.92 6.71
CA THR A 50 6.53 -3.69 7.50
C THR A 50 7.10 -2.57 6.66
N VAL A 51 6.34 -1.49 6.49
CA VAL A 51 6.84 -0.27 5.84
C VAL A 51 7.76 0.45 6.82
N LEU A 52 9.04 0.53 6.51
CA LEU A 52 10.04 1.17 7.39
C LEU A 52 10.20 2.67 7.14
N ASN A 53 9.95 3.11 5.91
CA ASN A 53 10.01 4.51 5.52
C ASN A 53 9.14 4.75 4.28
N THR A 54 8.70 6.00 4.08
CA THR A 54 7.94 6.40 2.89
C THR A 54 8.61 7.58 2.18
N LEU A 55 8.34 7.70 0.88
CA LEU A 55 8.80 8.85 0.11
C LEU A 55 8.02 10.09 0.56
N GLY A 56 8.73 11.16 0.93
CA GLY A 56 8.11 12.38 1.47
C GLY A 56 8.08 12.46 3.00
N GLU A 57 8.40 11.38 3.73
CA GLU A 57 8.48 11.38 5.21
C GLU A 57 9.47 12.43 5.76
N ARG A 58 10.52 12.75 4.98
CA ARG A 58 11.49 13.80 5.34
C ARG A 58 10.93 15.22 5.31
N ALA A 59 9.84 15.46 4.59
CA ALA A 59 9.29 16.81 4.38
C ALA A 59 8.47 17.33 5.57
N ALA A 60 8.15 16.47 6.55
CA ALA A 60 7.30 16.83 7.69
C ALA A 60 7.94 16.47 9.04
N LYS A 61 9.14 16.99 9.31
CA LYS A 61 9.54 17.37 10.68
C LYS A 61 10.19 18.75 10.65
N ASN A 62 9.45 19.75 10.18
CA ASN A 62 9.73 21.10 10.62
C ASN A 62 9.25 21.18 12.07
N ASN A 63 10.09 20.71 13.00
CA ASN A 63 9.91 21.04 14.41
C ASN A 63 10.01 22.56 14.50
N MET A 64 8.86 23.24 14.47
CA MET A 64 8.76 24.56 15.06
C MET A 64 9.05 24.36 16.55
N VAL A 65 10.32 24.51 16.91
CA VAL A 65 10.74 24.57 18.31
C VAL A 65 10.24 25.94 18.77
N ALA A 66 9.17 25.94 19.56
CA ALA A 66 8.76 27.09 20.36
C ALA A 66 9.78 27.32 21.48
#